data_AF-A0AAV0DWV6-F1
#
_entry.id   AF-A0AAV0DWV6-F1
#
_cell.length_a   1.000
_cell.length_b   1.000
_cell.length_c   1.000
_cell.angle_alpha   90.00
_cell.angle_beta   90.00
_cell.angle_gamma   90.00
#
_symmetry.space_group_name_H-M   'P 1'
#
loop_
_entity.id
_entity.type
_entity.pdbx_description
1 polymer ?
#
loop_
_entity_poly.entity_id
_entity_poly.type
_entity_poly.pdbx_seq_one_letter_code
_entity_poly.pdbx_strand_id
1 'polypeptide(L)'
;MATHSVAVIIKNPLNPAEFLLVKQTPPPKFNDSEYDSFIDSDLWDLPSAKLRPLTSPPASKAVVHVEDCELGDFGSTQLDLSSALIQVLGQLGFDEASEVKWRFHKCVEEPEYGPGVPTKTVYIIGTLVHKHENSTEISKWMSIEMCLNMLIDVKPSEDRIGPLVNVGLLNAARESGNCKISQTLNFQEYLPGLTLVPMGSRTAKPFHTTNLIVLVPERNRNGCADDTIAVRGEALIVDPGCKSAFYDELREIISVLPRKLIVFVTHHHHDHVDGLSVVQECNPNASLLAHENTMRRIKKRGLVS
;
A
#
# COMPACT_ATOMS: atom_id res chain seq x y z
N MET A 1 16.13 -5.59 12.75
CA MET A 1 16.60 -5.85 11.37
C MET A 1 15.37 -5.94 10.50
N ALA A 2 15.28 -5.16 9.43
CA ALA A 2 14.15 -5.18 8.51
C ALA A 2 14.09 -6.50 7.72
N THR A 3 12.88 -6.95 7.37
CA THR A 3 12.69 -8.00 6.37
C THR A 3 12.91 -7.40 4.99
N HIS A 4 13.65 -8.08 4.11
CA HIS A 4 13.94 -7.59 2.77
C HIS A 4 13.25 -8.46 1.72
N SER A 5 12.65 -7.84 0.72
CA SER A 5 12.03 -8.49 -0.43
C SER A 5 12.43 -7.80 -1.73
N VAL A 6 12.34 -8.53 -2.84
CA VAL A 6 12.45 -7.98 -4.18
C VAL A 6 11.13 -8.18 -4.89
N ALA A 7 10.64 -7.14 -5.56
CA ALA A 7 9.51 -7.18 -6.47
C ALA A 7 9.99 -6.76 -7.87
N VAL A 8 9.52 -7.47 -8.90
CA VAL A 8 10.08 -7.31 -10.24
C VAL A 8 9.01 -6.84 -11.23
N ILE A 9 9.35 -5.81 -12.00
CA ILE A 9 8.55 -5.26 -13.09
C ILE A 9 9.15 -5.77 -14.39
N ILE A 10 8.61 -6.87 -14.93
CA ILE A 10 9.02 -7.40 -16.23
C ILE A 10 8.30 -6.63 -17.33
N LYS A 11 9.05 -5.92 -18.17
CA LYS A 11 8.52 -5.14 -19.30
C LYS A 11 8.35 -5.99 -20.55
N ASN A 12 7.25 -5.75 -21.26
CA ASN A 12 7.01 -6.39 -22.55
C ASN A 12 7.93 -5.76 -23.62
N PRO A 13 8.76 -6.57 -24.32
CA PRO A 13 9.67 -6.04 -25.35
C PRO A 13 8.95 -5.48 -26.58
N LEU A 14 7.70 -5.88 -26.83
CA LEU A 14 6.90 -5.43 -27.98
C LEU A 14 5.96 -4.28 -27.63
N ASN A 15 5.56 -4.16 -26.35
CA ASN A 15 4.68 -3.10 -25.88
C ASN A 15 5.22 -2.50 -24.56
N PRO A 16 5.98 -1.39 -24.60
CA PRO A 16 6.61 -0.84 -23.40
C PRO A 16 5.62 -0.35 -22.33
N ALA A 17 4.34 -0.16 -22.69
CA ALA A 17 3.27 0.21 -21.77
C ALA A 17 2.83 -0.95 -20.86
N GLU A 18 3.15 -2.19 -21.24
CA GLU A 18 2.76 -3.39 -20.50
C GLU A 18 3.86 -3.91 -19.57
N PHE A 19 3.40 -4.58 -18.52
CA PHE A 19 4.22 -5.32 -17.57
C PHE A 19 3.54 -6.62 -17.18
N LEU A 20 4.34 -7.61 -16.77
CA LEU A 20 3.86 -8.94 -16.46
C LEU A 20 3.45 -9.04 -14.99
N LEU A 21 2.24 -9.53 -14.74
CA LEU A 21 1.75 -9.91 -13.41
C LEU A 21 1.71 -11.42 -13.28
N VAL A 22 1.85 -11.89 -12.05
CA VAL A 22 1.69 -13.31 -11.70
C VAL A 22 0.49 -13.49 -10.78
N LYS A 23 -0.23 -14.59 -11.00
CA LYS A 23 -1.34 -14.99 -10.13
C LYS A 23 -0.80 -15.38 -8.77
N GLN A 24 -1.30 -14.74 -7.71
CA GLN A 24 -0.92 -15.02 -6.34
C GLN A 24 -1.59 -16.29 -5.85
N THR A 25 -0.91 -17.02 -4.96
CA THR A 25 -1.51 -18.18 -4.30
C THR A 25 -2.59 -17.70 -3.33
N PRO A 26 -3.83 -18.23 -3.40
CA PRO A 26 -4.87 -17.89 -2.44
C PRO A 26 -4.44 -18.21 -1.01
N PRO A 27 -4.95 -17.46 0.00
CA PRO A 27 -4.72 -17.81 1.38
C PRO A 27 -5.25 -19.23 1.69
N PRO A 28 -4.67 -19.92 2.67
CA PRO A 28 -5.20 -21.21 3.10
C PRO A 28 -6.62 -21.06 3.65
N LYS A 29 -7.44 -22.09 3.46
CA LYS A 29 -8.80 -22.14 3.99
C LYS A 29 -8.81 -22.08 5.52
N PHE A 30 -9.87 -21.49 6.06
CA PHE A 30 -10.09 -21.40 7.51
C PHE A 30 -10.54 -22.73 8.11
N ASN A 31 -10.94 -23.69 7.28
CA ASN A 31 -11.59 -24.95 7.67
C ASN A 31 -12.91 -24.71 8.41
N ASP A 32 -13.61 -23.67 8.00
CA ASP A 32 -14.92 -23.28 8.50
C ASP A 32 -15.84 -23.07 7.31
N SER A 33 -16.97 -23.77 7.27
CA SER A 33 -17.84 -23.78 6.10
C SER A 33 -18.45 -22.43 5.77
N GLU A 34 -18.66 -21.56 6.76
CA GLU A 34 -19.19 -20.22 6.54
C GLU A 34 -18.12 -19.35 5.89
N TYR A 35 -16.92 -19.29 6.48
CA TYR A 35 -15.83 -18.48 5.94
C TYR A 35 -15.29 -19.01 4.61
N ASP A 36 -15.21 -20.33 4.44
CA ASP A 36 -14.71 -20.94 3.21
C ASP A 36 -15.75 -20.90 2.07
N SER A 37 -16.98 -20.42 2.33
CA SER A 37 -18.01 -20.22 1.31
C SER A 37 -17.86 -18.91 0.55
N PHE A 38 -17.10 -17.94 1.08
CA PHE A 38 -16.84 -16.69 0.39
C PHE A 38 -15.93 -16.95 -0.82
N ILE A 39 -16.42 -16.59 -2.01
CA ILE A 39 -15.65 -16.71 -3.26
C ILE A 39 -14.60 -15.62 -3.27
N ASP A 40 -13.33 -16.02 -3.12
CA ASP A 40 -12.21 -15.13 -3.36
C ASP A 40 -11.94 -15.01 -4.86
N SER A 41 -11.58 -13.82 -5.31
CA SER A 41 -11.24 -13.57 -6.71
C SER A 41 -9.74 -13.71 -6.91
N ASP A 42 -9.31 -14.05 -8.13
CA ASP A 42 -7.88 -14.20 -8.40
C ASP A 42 -7.14 -12.88 -8.17
N LEU A 43 -6.12 -12.92 -7.31
CA LEU A 43 -5.25 -11.78 -7.05
C LEU A 43 -4.04 -11.82 -7.98
N TRP A 44 -3.80 -10.73 -8.69
CA TRP A 44 -2.67 -10.57 -9.60
C TRP A 44 -1.76 -9.47 -9.08
N ASP A 45 -0.48 -9.78 -8.92
CA ASP A 45 0.49 -8.83 -8.39
C ASP A 45 1.85 -8.97 -9.09
N LEU A 46 2.79 -8.08 -8.78
CA LEU A 46 4.17 -8.20 -9.25
C LEU A 46 4.78 -9.49 -8.68
N PRO A 47 5.52 -10.25 -9.50
CA PRO A 47 6.29 -11.39 -9.00
C PRO A 47 7.34 -10.90 -8.01
N SER A 48 7.46 -11.63 -6.89
CA SER A 48 8.30 -11.21 -5.78
C SER A 48 8.94 -12.38 -5.04
N ALA A 49 10.04 -12.11 -4.35
CA ALA A 49 10.75 -13.09 -3.54
C ALA A 49 11.36 -12.43 -2.30
N LYS A 50 11.54 -13.21 -1.23
CA LYS A 50 12.26 -12.76 -0.03
C LYS A 50 13.75 -12.74 -0.30
N LEU A 51 14.41 -11.65 0.07
CA LEU A 51 15.86 -11.53 0.00
C LEU A 51 16.48 -12.18 1.23
N ARG A 52 17.45 -13.07 1.00
CA ARG A 52 18.20 -13.75 2.05
C ARG A 52 19.58 -13.11 2.20
N PRO A 53 20.15 -13.09 3.42
CA PRO A 53 21.55 -12.72 3.60
C PRO A 53 22.47 -13.66 2.80
N LEU A 54 23.50 -13.11 2.17
CA LEU A 54 24.58 -13.88 1.58
C LEU A 54 25.38 -14.55 2.70
N THR A 55 25.26 -15.87 2.80
CA THR A 55 26.05 -16.68 3.74
C THR A 55 27.39 -17.13 3.15
N SER A 56 27.63 -16.89 1.86
CA SER A 56 28.86 -17.25 1.13
C SER A 56 28.99 -16.38 -0.13
N PRO A 57 30.20 -16.19 -0.69
CA PRO A 57 30.37 -15.48 -1.97
C PRO A 57 29.53 -16.17 -3.07
N PRO A 58 28.85 -15.41 -3.94
CA PRO A 58 27.93 -15.98 -4.92
C PRO A 58 28.68 -16.93 -5.88
N ALA A 59 28.18 -18.17 -6.00
CA ALA A 59 28.74 -19.19 -6.88
C ALA A 59 28.28 -19.05 -8.36
N SER A 60 27.34 -18.15 -8.66
CA SER A 60 26.73 -18.01 -10.00
C SER A 60 26.98 -16.63 -10.65
N LYS A 61 27.20 -16.67 -11.97
CA LYS A 61 27.55 -15.54 -12.86
C LYS A 61 26.35 -14.69 -13.29
N ALA A 62 25.27 -14.63 -12.51
CA ALA A 62 24.24 -13.64 -12.76
C ALA A 62 24.70 -12.31 -12.15
N VAL A 63 25.65 -11.65 -12.82
CA VAL A 63 26.06 -10.29 -12.49
C VAL A 63 24.89 -9.39 -12.88
N VAL A 64 24.00 -9.18 -11.92
CA VAL A 64 23.01 -8.12 -12.02
C VAL A 64 23.83 -6.83 -11.98
N HIS A 65 24.11 -6.25 -13.14
CA HIS A 65 24.59 -4.87 -13.22
C HIS A 65 23.42 -3.96 -12.85
N VAL A 66 23.13 -3.89 -11.56
CA VAL A 66 22.41 -2.77 -11.01
C VAL A 66 23.35 -1.57 -11.16
N GLU A 67 22.93 -0.50 -11.81
CA GLU A 67 23.72 0.73 -11.81
C GLU A 67 23.94 1.14 -10.34
N ASP A 68 25.18 0.97 -9.85
CA ASP A 68 25.56 1.03 -8.43
C ASP A 68 25.22 2.37 -7.75
N CYS A 69 24.87 3.40 -8.51
CA CYS A 69 24.76 4.78 -8.04
C CYS A 69 23.51 5.08 -7.20
N GLU A 70 22.50 4.20 -7.16
CA GLU A 70 21.23 4.48 -6.46
C GLU A 70 20.92 3.53 -5.28
N LEU A 71 21.85 2.61 -4.97
CA LEU A 71 21.64 1.54 -3.98
C LEU A 71 21.87 1.97 -2.52
N GLY A 72 22.05 3.26 -2.25
CA GLY A 72 22.58 3.83 -1.00
C GLY A 72 22.39 2.99 0.27
N ASP A 73 21.19 3.04 0.86
CA ASP A 73 20.86 2.43 2.16
C ASP A 73 20.74 0.88 2.11
N PHE A 74 20.63 0.32 0.91
CA PHE A 74 20.56 -1.12 0.65
C PHE A 74 21.96 -1.76 0.50
N GLY A 75 22.98 -0.95 0.18
CA GLY A 75 24.36 -1.39 -0.07
C GLY A 75 25.14 -1.88 1.16
N SER A 76 24.61 -1.74 2.38
CA SER A 76 25.30 -2.19 3.61
C SER A 76 25.09 -3.68 3.94
N THR A 77 24.05 -4.30 3.40
CA THR A 77 23.73 -5.72 3.62
C THR A 77 24.02 -6.54 2.37
N GLN A 78 24.94 -7.49 2.47
CA GLN A 78 25.17 -8.50 1.43
C GLN A 78 23.91 -9.38 1.31
N LEU A 79 23.01 -9.06 0.38
CA LEU A 79 21.79 -9.80 0.09
C LEU A 79 21.92 -10.58 -1.22
N ASP A 80 21.40 -11.80 -1.25
CA ASP A 80 21.45 -12.69 -2.42
C ASP A 80 20.35 -12.32 -3.42
N LEU A 81 20.62 -11.27 -4.20
CA LEU A 81 19.71 -10.78 -5.22
C LEU A 81 19.57 -11.77 -6.39
N SER A 82 20.66 -12.44 -6.77
CA SER A 82 20.69 -13.36 -7.91
C SER A 82 19.75 -14.55 -7.70
N SER A 83 19.81 -15.22 -6.54
CA SER A 83 18.89 -16.32 -6.23
C SER A 83 17.43 -15.87 -6.17
N ALA A 84 17.18 -14.66 -5.66
CA ALA A 84 15.82 -14.12 -5.58
C ALA A 84 15.24 -13.81 -6.97
N LEU A 85 16.05 -13.27 -7.90
CA LEU A 85 15.64 -13.03 -9.28
C LEU A 85 15.40 -14.34 -10.05
N ILE A 86 16.22 -15.38 -9.83
CA ILE A 86 15.97 -16.72 -10.39
C ILE A 86 14.64 -17.27 -9.89
N GLN A 87 14.34 -17.13 -8.59
CA GLN A 87 13.05 -17.56 -8.04
C GLN A 87 11.88 -16.81 -8.67
N VAL A 88 12.02 -15.50 -8.90
CA VAL A 88 11.00 -14.68 -9.58
C VAL A 88 10.80 -15.13 -11.02
N LEU A 89 11.86 -15.40 -11.77
CA LEU A 89 11.75 -15.93 -13.14
C LEU A 89 11.02 -17.28 -13.16
N GLY A 90 11.32 -18.17 -12.21
CA GLY A 90 10.63 -19.44 -12.07
C GLY A 90 9.11 -19.31 -11.81
N GLN A 91 8.67 -18.28 -11.08
CA GLN A 91 7.23 -18.01 -10.88
C GLN A 91 6.50 -17.67 -12.18
N LEU A 92 7.21 -17.12 -13.15
CA LEU A 92 6.68 -16.70 -14.44
C LEU A 92 6.82 -17.79 -15.52
N GLY A 93 7.39 -18.94 -15.17
CA GLY A 93 7.68 -20.03 -16.09
C GLY A 93 8.91 -19.81 -16.98
N PHE A 94 9.78 -18.85 -16.63
CA PHE A 94 11.02 -18.61 -17.36
C PHE A 94 12.13 -19.58 -16.90
N ASP A 95 12.89 -20.10 -17.87
CA ASP A 95 14.13 -20.82 -17.61
C ASP A 95 15.25 -19.87 -17.18
N GLU A 96 16.21 -20.37 -16.39
CA GLU A 96 17.40 -19.63 -15.94
C GLU A 96 18.25 -19.04 -17.09
N ALA A 97 18.10 -19.56 -18.31
CA ALA A 97 18.80 -19.12 -19.50
C ALA A 97 18.18 -17.88 -20.18
N SER A 98 17.09 -17.33 -19.63
CA SER A 98 16.42 -16.16 -20.20
C SER A 98 17.30 -14.91 -20.07
N GLU A 99 17.72 -14.33 -21.20
CA GLU A 99 18.45 -13.06 -21.20
C GLU A 99 17.51 -11.91 -20.78
N VAL A 100 17.68 -11.44 -19.55
CA VAL A 100 16.94 -10.30 -18.99
C VAL A 100 17.93 -9.21 -18.60
N LYS A 101 17.66 -7.98 -19.07
CA LYS A 101 18.39 -6.79 -18.63
C LYS A 101 17.71 -6.23 -17.39
N TRP A 102 18.45 -6.16 -16.28
CA TRP A 102 17.96 -5.71 -14.99
C TRP A 102 18.38 -4.27 -14.72
N ARG A 103 17.48 -3.49 -14.11
CA ARG A 103 17.75 -2.12 -13.66
C ARG A 103 17.03 -1.86 -12.35
N PHE A 104 17.69 -1.20 -11.39
CA PHE A 104 17.03 -0.74 -10.18
C PHE A 104 15.94 0.29 -10.51
N HIS A 105 14.86 0.28 -9.74
CA HIS A 105 13.78 1.25 -9.88
C HIS A 105 13.63 2.13 -8.63
N LYS A 106 13.43 1.50 -7.47
CA LYS A 106 13.30 2.19 -6.18
C LYS A 106 13.34 1.19 -5.02
N CYS A 107 13.54 1.70 -3.82
CA CYS A 107 13.35 0.96 -2.58
C CYS A 107 12.23 1.61 -1.78
N VAL A 108 11.31 0.82 -1.25
CA VAL A 108 10.20 1.29 -0.40
C VAL A 108 10.27 0.55 0.93
N GLU A 109 10.28 1.31 2.03
CA GLU A 109 10.14 0.77 3.38
C GLU A 109 8.67 0.89 3.80
N GLU A 110 8.09 -0.22 4.22
CA GLU A 110 6.74 -0.25 4.76
C GLU A 110 6.68 0.53 6.10
N PRO A 111 5.70 1.43 6.28
CA PRO A 111 5.53 2.13 7.56
C PRO A 111 5.28 1.18 8.75
N GLU A 112 5.53 1.64 9.98
CA GLU A 112 5.34 0.83 11.21
C GLU A 112 3.85 0.66 11.54
N TYR A 113 3.21 -0.31 10.90
CA TYR A 113 1.80 -0.67 11.11
C TYR A 113 1.57 -1.67 12.27
N GLY A 114 2.63 -2.18 12.88
CA GLY A 114 2.54 -3.18 13.94
C GLY A 114 3.89 -3.49 14.59
N PRO A 115 3.93 -4.44 15.54
CA PRO A 115 5.14 -4.76 16.31
C PRO A 115 6.20 -5.54 15.51
N GLY A 116 5.89 -5.88 14.26
CA GLY A 116 6.81 -6.57 13.37
C GLY A 116 7.95 -5.66 12.94
N VAL A 117 9.02 -6.26 12.45
CA VAL A 117 10.07 -5.50 11.78
C VAL A 117 9.53 -4.96 10.45
N PRO A 118 9.80 -3.70 10.08
CA PRO A 118 9.41 -3.15 8.79
C PRO A 118 9.93 -3.99 7.63
N THR A 119 9.16 -4.07 6.54
CA THR A 119 9.60 -4.71 5.31
C THR A 119 10.14 -3.67 4.34
N LYS A 120 11.38 -3.87 3.88
CA LYS A 120 12.00 -3.12 2.78
C LYS A 120 11.83 -3.90 1.49
N THR A 121 11.10 -3.35 0.54
CA THR A 121 10.89 -3.93 -0.78
C THR A 121 11.70 -3.18 -1.82
N VAL A 122 12.60 -3.90 -2.50
CA VAL A 122 13.35 -3.38 -3.65
C VAL A 122 12.60 -3.69 -4.94
N TYR A 123 12.35 -2.66 -5.72
CA TYR A 123 11.74 -2.78 -7.04
C TYR A 123 12.82 -2.79 -8.11
N ILE A 124 12.78 -3.80 -8.97
CA ILE A 124 13.70 -3.97 -10.10
C ILE A 124 12.89 -4.07 -11.39
N ILE A 125 13.35 -3.38 -12.43
CA ILE A 125 12.81 -3.49 -13.78
C ILE A 125 13.63 -4.53 -14.54
N GLY A 126 12.96 -5.54 -15.09
CA GLY A 126 13.53 -6.50 -16.02
C GLY A 126 13.00 -6.26 -17.43
N THR A 127 13.88 -6.22 -18.44
CA THR A 127 13.48 -6.15 -19.85
C THR A 127 13.88 -7.44 -20.54
N LEU A 128 12.89 -8.18 -21.06
CA LEU A 128 13.14 -9.41 -21.80
C LEU A 128 13.76 -9.10 -23.16
N VAL A 129 14.74 -9.90 -23.59
CA VAL A 129 15.36 -9.75 -24.93
C VAL A 129 14.47 -10.36 -26.02
N HIS A 130 13.69 -11.39 -25.69
CA HIS A 130 12.82 -12.10 -26.63
C HIS A 130 11.37 -12.17 -26.14
N LYS A 131 10.43 -12.35 -27.08
CA LYS A 131 9.01 -12.51 -26.78
C LYS A 131 8.79 -13.81 -26.01
N HIS A 132 8.08 -13.72 -24.89
CA HIS A 132 7.53 -14.86 -24.18
C HIS A 132 6.03 -14.96 -24.46
N GLU A 133 5.57 -16.14 -24.88
CA GLU A 133 4.14 -16.44 -24.89
C GLU A 133 3.71 -16.72 -23.45
N ASN A 134 2.94 -15.82 -22.86
CA ASN A 134 2.48 -15.99 -21.48
C ASN A 134 1.37 -17.05 -21.42
N SER A 135 1.43 -17.93 -20.43
CA SER A 135 0.27 -18.73 -20.04
C SER A 135 -0.67 -17.85 -19.22
N THR A 136 -1.89 -17.64 -19.74
CA THR A 136 -2.94 -16.85 -19.07
C THR A 136 -3.35 -17.41 -17.71
N GLU A 137 -2.99 -18.67 -17.40
CA GLU A 137 -3.29 -19.30 -16.11
C GLU A 137 -2.33 -18.87 -14.99
N ILE A 138 -1.09 -18.50 -15.35
CA ILE A 138 -0.01 -18.22 -14.38
C ILE A 138 0.39 -16.75 -14.43
N SER A 139 0.42 -16.15 -15.63
CA SER A 139 0.88 -14.77 -15.82
C SER A 139 0.07 -14.01 -16.89
N LYS A 140 -0.09 -12.70 -16.70
CA LYS A 140 -0.80 -11.85 -17.65
C LYS A 140 -0.12 -10.51 -17.86
N TRP A 141 -0.09 -10.06 -19.10
CA TRP A 141 0.36 -8.72 -19.46
C TRP A 141 -0.73 -7.71 -19.10
N MET A 142 -0.34 -6.65 -18.39
CA MET A 142 -1.23 -5.58 -17.93
C MET A 142 -0.61 -4.23 -18.21
N SER A 143 -1.44 -3.23 -18.45
CA SER A 143 -1.04 -1.82 -18.50
C SER A 143 -1.41 -1.09 -17.22
N ILE A 144 -0.80 0.08 -16.99
CA ILE A 144 -1.12 0.95 -15.85
C ILE A 144 -2.61 1.31 -15.85
N GLU A 145 -3.16 1.66 -17.01
CA GLU A 145 -4.57 2.04 -17.17
C GLU A 145 -5.52 0.90 -16.79
N MET A 146 -5.25 -0.32 -17.25
CA MET A 146 -6.06 -1.49 -16.89
C MET A 146 -6.03 -1.74 -15.38
N CYS A 147 -4.86 -1.70 -14.76
CA CYS A 147 -4.74 -1.87 -13.32
C CYS A 147 -5.49 -0.78 -12.54
N LEU A 148 -5.41 0.49 -12.97
CA LEU A 148 -6.15 1.59 -12.33
C LEU A 148 -7.66 1.40 -12.43
N ASN A 149 -8.16 1.01 -13.60
CA ASN A 149 -9.59 0.74 -13.79
C ASN A 149 -10.07 -0.38 -12.85
N MET A 150 -9.28 -1.44 -12.66
CA MET A 150 -9.60 -2.53 -11.73
C MET A 150 -9.59 -2.12 -10.25
N LEU A 151 -8.82 -1.08 -9.88
CA LEU A 151 -8.82 -0.54 -8.52
C LEU A 151 -10.00 0.42 -8.26
N ILE A 152 -10.52 1.06 -9.31
CA ILE A 152 -11.59 2.08 -9.21
C ILE A 152 -12.98 1.46 -9.39
N ASP A 153 -13.18 0.63 -10.41
CA ASP A 153 -14.47 -0.01 -10.75
C ASP A 153 -14.47 -1.49 -10.32
N VAL A 154 -14.51 -1.72 -9.00
CA VAL A 154 -14.44 -3.05 -8.42
C VAL A 154 -15.78 -3.78 -8.57
N LYS A 155 -15.84 -4.83 -9.39
CA LYS A 155 -17.04 -5.68 -9.52
C LYS A 155 -16.91 -7.02 -8.79
N PRO A 156 -18.01 -7.62 -8.32
CA PRO A 156 -18.00 -8.96 -7.74
C PRO A 156 -17.43 -9.99 -8.72
N SER A 157 -16.64 -10.94 -8.21
CA SER A 157 -16.08 -12.06 -8.97
C SER A 157 -15.09 -11.70 -10.09
N GLU A 158 -14.64 -10.44 -10.17
CA GLU A 158 -13.55 -10.04 -11.06
C GLU A 158 -12.20 -10.12 -10.36
N ASP A 159 -11.16 -10.37 -11.14
CA ASP A 159 -9.76 -10.32 -10.72
C ASP A 159 -9.43 -9.08 -9.88
N ARG A 160 -8.47 -9.22 -8.98
CA ARG A 160 -7.95 -8.16 -8.12
C ARG A 160 -6.50 -7.85 -8.44
N ILE A 161 -6.09 -6.62 -8.14
CA ILE A 161 -4.70 -6.17 -8.25
C ILE A 161 -4.10 -6.08 -6.86
N GLY A 162 -2.90 -6.64 -6.70
CA GLY A 162 -2.18 -6.64 -5.45
C GLY A 162 -1.43 -5.34 -5.14
N PRO A 163 -0.98 -5.20 -3.89
CA PRO A 163 -0.36 -3.98 -3.40
C PRO A 163 1.01 -3.69 -4.03
N LEU A 164 1.77 -4.69 -4.49
CA LEU A 164 3.10 -4.43 -5.06
C LEU A 164 3.01 -3.68 -6.38
N VAL A 165 1.99 -3.96 -7.20
CA VAL A 165 1.67 -3.17 -8.40
C VAL A 165 1.35 -1.74 -8.02
N ASN A 166 0.48 -1.53 -7.02
CA ASN A 166 0.06 -0.20 -6.63
C ASN A 166 1.24 0.65 -6.12
N VAL A 167 1.97 0.12 -5.14
CA VAL A 167 3.13 0.80 -4.53
C VAL A 167 4.27 0.95 -5.53
N GLY A 168 4.54 -0.09 -6.33
CA GLY A 168 5.65 -0.14 -7.28
C GLY A 168 5.48 0.75 -8.49
N LEU A 169 4.28 0.78 -9.08
CA LEU A 169 4.03 1.40 -10.38
C LEU A 169 2.98 2.50 -10.34
N LEU A 170 1.80 2.23 -9.75
CA LEU A 170 0.63 3.10 -9.93
C LEU A 170 0.74 4.41 -9.15
N ASN A 171 1.24 4.37 -7.90
CA ASN A 171 1.43 5.56 -7.09
C ASN A 171 2.43 6.55 -7.73
N ALA A 172 3.45 6.03 -8.44
CA ALA A 172 4.45 6.86 -9.11
C ALA A 172 3.96 7.43 -10.46
N ALA A 173 3.03 6.73 -11.12
CA ALA A 173 2.46 7.15 -12.40
C ALA A 173 1.43 8.28 -12.27
N ARG A 174 0.97 8.56 -11.05
CA ARG A 174 -0.03 9.60 -10.79
C ARG A 174 0.67 10.84 -10.24
N GLU A 175 0.37 11.98 -10.84
CA GLU A 175 0.61 13.25 -10.17
C GLU A 175 -0.17 13.20 -8.84
N SER A 176 0.53 13.35 -7.72
CA SER A 176 -0.05 13.23 -6.38
C SER A 176 -1.41 13.93 -6.33
N GLY A 177 -2.48 13.16 -6.16
CA GLY A 177 -3.83 13.70 -6.02
C GLY A 177 -3.87 14.73 -4.89
N ASN A 178 -4.90 15.59 -4.89
CA ASN A 178 -5.05 16.85 -4.14
C ASN A 178 -4.61 16.91 -2.65
N CYS A 179 -4.31 15.80 -1.99
CA CYS A 179 -3.79 15.76 -0.62
C CYS A 179 -2.25 15.69 -0.63
N LYS A 180 -1.59 16.84 -0.49
CA LYS A 180 -0.13 16.93 -0.33
C LYS A 180 0.25 16.73 1.13
N ILE A 181 0.02 15.52 1.66
CA ILE A 181 0.60 15.14 2.94
C ILE A 181 2.13 15.25 2.79
N SER A 182 2.79 15.91 3.74
CA SER A 182 4.22 16.15 3.64
C SER A 182 5.00 14.85 3.51
N GLN A 183 6.01 14.86 2.64
CA GLN A 183 6.91 13.73 2.40
C GLN A 183 7.77 13.40 3.63
N THR A 184 7.74 14.23 4.68
CA THR A 184 8.38 13.93 5.97
C THR A 184 7.62 12.90 6.79
N LEU A 185 6.36 12.65 6.47
CA LEU A 185 5.53 11.66 7.16
C LEU A 185 5.71 10.29 6.51
N ASN A 186 5.91 9.26 7.32
CA ASN A 186 5.88 7.88 6.84
C ASN A 186 4.43 7.49 6.60
N PHE A 187 4.02 7.30 5.34
CA PHE A 187 2.67 6.86 4.99
C PHE A 187 2.69 5.94 3.77
N GLN A 188 1.58 5.24 3.54
CA GLN A 188 1.38 4.43 2.35
C GLN A 188 0.00 4.71 1.74
N GLU A 189 0.00 5.05 0.45
CA GLU A 189 -1.22 5.05 -0.34
C GLU A 189 -1.49 3.63 -0.84
N TYR A 190 -2.59 3.03 -0.37
CA TYR A 190 -3.00 1.66 -0.72
C TYR A 190 -3.84 1.62 -1.99
N LEU A 191 -4.69 2.62 -2.16
CA LEU A 191 -5.56 2.81 -3.31
C LEU A 191 -5.63 4.31 -3.63
N PRO A 192 -6.01 4.68 -4.86
CA PRO A 192 -6.41 6.03 -5.21
C PRO A 192 -7.14 6.83 -4.11
N GLY A 193 -6.45 7.81 -3.54
CA GLY A 193 -7.01 8.71 -2.54
C GLY A 193 -7.17 8.08 -1.14
N LEU A 194 -6.73 6.84 -0.92
CA LEU A 194 -6.75 6.14 0.37
C LEU A 194 -5.31 6.00 0.90
N THR A 195 -4.99 6.80 1.90
CA THR A 195 -3.69 6.80 2.58
C THR A 195 -3.80 6.27 3.99
N LEU A 196 -2.84 5.44 4.40
CA LEU A 196 -2.66 4.99 5.77
C LEU A 196 -1.42 5.65 6.38
N VAL A 197 -1.62 6.31 7.51
CA VAL A 197 -0.57 6.97 8.28
C VAL A 197 -0.49 6.30 9.67
N PRO A 198 0.59 5.59 10.01
CA PRO A 198 0.79 5.11 11.36
C PRO A 198 1.10 6.30 12.29
N MET A 199 0.19 6.58 13.20
CA MET A 199 0.31 7.64 14.18
C MET A 199 0.79 7.07 15.51
N GLY A 200 1.86 7.63 16.09
CA GLY A 200 2.29 7.26 17.44
C GLY A 200 1.15 7.48 18.44
N SER A 201 0.68 6.40 19.07
CA SER A 201 -0.57 6.42 19.84
C SER A 201 -0.43 5.71 21.20
N ARG A 202 -1.51 5.68 21.99
CA ARG A 202 -1.55 5.01 23.29
C ARG A 202 -2.11 3.59 23.16
N THR A 203 -1.49 2.78 22.32
CA THR A 203 -1.85 1.37 22.12
C THR A 203 -1.35 0.47 23.24
N ALA A 204 -1.92 -0.73 23.33
CA ALA A 204 -1.39 -1.78 24.17
C ALA A 204 -0.08 -2.33 23.58
N LYS A 205 0.90 -2.64 24.45
CA LYS A 205 2.10 -3.35 24.02
C LYS A 205 1.72 -4.69 23.35
N PRO A 206 2.43 -5.10 22.29
CA PRO A 206 3.70 -4.54 21.78
C PRO A 206 3.56 -3.42 20.73
N PHE A 207 2.36 -2.88 20.51
CA PHE A 207 2.13 -1.85 19.50
C PHE A 207 2.53 -0.46 20.01
N HIS A 208 2.95 0.41 19.08
CA HIS A 208 3.33 1.80 19.36
C HIS A 208 2.58 2.83 18.51
N THR A 209 1.85 2.35 17.49
CA THR A 209 1.16 3.16 16.49
C THR A 209 -0.28 2.67 16.31
N THR A 210 -1.15 3.58 15.88
CA THR A 210 -2.48 3.30 15.33
C THR A 210 -2.55 3.84 13.91
N ASN A 211 -3.30 3.18 13.05
CA ASN A 211 -3.43 3.59 11.65
C ASN A 211 -4.52 4.66 11.52
N LEU A 212 -4.10 5.89 11.26
CA LEU A 212 -4.99 6.94 10.75
C LEU A 212 -5.26 6.64 9.28
N ILE A 213 -6.53 6.43 8.95
CA ILE A 213 -6.97 6.29 7.55
C ILE A 213 -7.35 7.68 7.05
N VAL A 214 -6.82 8.08 5.91
CA VAL A 214 -7.16 9.33 5.23
C VAL A 214 -7.70 8.99 3.84
N LEU A 215 -8.97 9.29 3.61
CA LEU A 215 -9.63 9.11 2.33
C LEU A 215 -9.99 10.48 1.75
N VAL A 216 -9.33 10.83 0.64
CA VAL A 216 -9.62 12.03 -0.15
C VAL A 216 -10.01 11.56 -1.55
N PRO A 217 -11.31 11.41 -1.83
CA PRO A 217 -11.76 10.95 -3.14
C PRO A 217 -11.32 11.94 -4.22
N GLU A 218 -10.82 11.43 -5.35
CA GLU A 218 -10.67 12.25 -6.53
C GLU A 218 -12.05 12.76 -6.95
N ARG A 219 -12.14 14.05 -7.30
CA ARG A 219 -13.40 14.65 -7.71
C ARG A 219 -13.88 13.98 -9.00
N ASN A 220 -14.74 12.97 -8.88
CA ASN A 220 -15.49 12.47 -10.01
C ASN A 220 -16.36 13.60 -10.55
N ARG A 221 -16.08 14.03 -11.79
CA ARG A 221 -16.90 14.99 -12.56
C ARG A 221 -18.31 14.47 -12.86
N ASN A 222 -18.60 13.21 -12.56
CA ASN A 222 -19.91 12.62 -12.78
C ASN A 222 -20.75 12.75 -11.51
N GLY A 223 -21.64 13.74 -11.52
CA GLY A 223 -22.66 13.92 -10.50
C GLY A 223 -23.62 12.73 -10.52
N CYS A 224 -23.43 11.77 -9.61
CA CYS A 224 -24.49 10.87 -9.24
C CYS A 224 -25.52 11.67 -8.45
N ALA A 225 -26.66 11.92 -9.09
CA ALA A 225 -27.81 12.62 -8.54
C ALA A 225 -28.72 11.59 -7.86
N ASP A 226 -28.36 11.16 -6.65
CA ASP A 226 -29.32 10.49 -5.76
C ASP A 226 -28.92 10.72 -4.29
N ASP A 227 -29.06 11.98 -3.84
CA ASP A 227 -28.66 12.42 -2.51
C ASP A 227 -29.82 12.19 -1.50
N THR A 228 -29.91 10.98 -0.94
CA THR A 228 -30.67 10.72 0.32
C THR A 228 -29.76 10.62 1.55
N ILE A 229 -28.44 10.76 1.39
CA ILE A 229 -27.46 10.75 2.49
C ILE A 229 -27.15 12.20 2.90
N ALA A 230 -27.59 12.59 4.09
CA ALA A 230 -27.55 13.97 4.59
C ALA A 230 -26.14 14.54 4.88
N VAL A 231 -25.07 13.77 4.70
CA VAL A 231 -23.69 14.23 4.95
C VAL A 231 -22.79 13.82 3.78
N ARG A 232 -22.59 14.76 2.85
CA ARG A 232 -21.62 14.62 1.76
C ARG A 232 -20.30 15.25 2.19
N GLY A 233 -19.37 14.43 2.68
CA GLY A 233 -18.00 14.82 2.97
C GLY A 233 -17.17 14.96 1.70
N GLU A 234 -16.22 15.88 1.72
CA GLU A 234 -15.18 16.01 0.67
C GLU A 234 -13.91 15.24 1.03
N ALA A 235 -13.75 14.85 2.30
CA ALA A 235 -12.76 13.91 2.79
C ALA A 235 -13.28 13.15 4.01
N LEU A 236 -12.68 12.00 4.30
CA LEU A 236 -12.93 11.18 5.48
C LEU A 236 -11.59 10.88 6.16
N ILE A 237 -11.54 11.02 7.47
CA ILE A 237 -10.49 10.39 8.28
C ILE A 237 -11.09 9.37 9.24
N VAL A 238 -10.35 8.32 9.55
CA VAL A 238 -10.75 7.30 10.52
C VAL A 238 -9.74 7.21 11.64
N ASP A 239 -10.24 7.23 12.88
CA ASP A 239 -9.47 7.02 14.11
C ASP A 239 -8.24 7.95 14.25
N PRO A 240 -8.44 9.27 14.45
CA PRO A 240 -7.36 10.24 14.60
C PRO A 240 -6.66 10.16 15.98
N GLY A 241 -6.57 8.98 16.58
CA GLY A 241 -5.94 8.80 17.88
C GLY A 241 -4.42 8.85 17.78
N CYS A 242 -3.82 9.77 18.52
CA CYS A 242 -2.38 9.92 18.62
C CYS A 242 -2.00 10.54 19.98
N LYS A 243 -0.77 10.31 20.43
CA LYS A 243 -0.23 10.95 21.64
C LYS A 243 0.20 12.38 21.33
N SER A 244 0.31 13.23 22.36
CA SER A 244 0.62 14.66 22.20
C SER A 244 1.89 14.97 21.40
N ALA A 245 2.90 14.10 21.46
CA ALA A 245 4.13 14.24 20.67
C ALA A 245 3.91 14.17 19.14
N PHE A 246 2.76 13.66 18.69
CA PHE A 246 2.38 13.49 17.29
C PHE A 246 1.26 14.46 16.87
N TYR A 247 0.89 15.42 17.73
CA TYR A 247 -0.15 16.39 17.41
C TYR A 247 0.22 17.29 16.24
N ASP A 248 1.48 17.70 16.10
CA ASP A 248 1.90 18.56 15.00
C ASP A 248 1.84 17.83 13.64
N GLU A 249 2.19 16.55 13.61
CA GLU A 249 2.00 15.69 12.43
C GLU A 249 0.51 15.58 12.07
N LEU A 250 -0.36 15.36 13.06
CA LEU A 250 -1.80 15.35 12.83
C LEU A 250 -2.30 16.71 12.31
N ARG A 251 -1.84 17.84 12.89
CA ARG A 251 -2.20 19.18 12.42
C ARG A 251 -1.83 19.39 10.96
N GLU A 252 -0.62 18.98 10.58
CA GLU A 252 -0.15 19.07 9.21
C GLU A 252 -1.09 18.33 8.25
N ILE A 253 -1.47 17.09 8.58
CA ILE A 253 -2.43 16.30 7.80
C ILE A 253 -3.79 17.01 7.72
N ILE A 254 -4.37 17.43 8.84
CA ILE A 254 -5.71 18.06 8.84
C ILE A 254 -5.71 19.39 8.08
N SER A 255 -4.61 20.15 8.12
CA SER A 255 -4.50 21.46 7.49
C SER A 255 -4.60 21.41 5.96
N VAL A 256 -4.23 20.27 5.35
CA VAL A 256 -4.30 20.08 3.89
C VAL A 256 -5.62 19.44 3.44
N LEU A 257 -6.48 19.01 4.38
CA LEU A 257 -7.76 18.39 4.06
C LEU A 257 -8.87 19.43 3.78
N PRO A 258 -9.87 19.10 2.95
CA PRO A 258 -11.05 19.93 2.74
C PRO A 258 -11.78 20.31 4.03
N ARG A 259 -12.43 21.47 4.04
CA ARG A 259 -13.24 21.93 5.19
C ARG A 259 -14.39 20.98 5.52
N LYS A 260 -15.03 20.37 4.50
CA LYS A 260 -16.08 19.35 4.70
C LYS A 260 -15.46 18.00 5.02
N LEU A 261 -14.88 17.89 6.21
CA LEU A 261 -14.23 16.68 6.70
C LEU A 261 -15.22 15.84 7.51
N ILE A 262 -15.31 14.56 7.19
CA ILE A 262 -15.94 13.56 8.05
C ILE A 262 -14.85 12.91 8.90
N VAL A 263 -15.10 12.80 10.20
CA VAL A 263 -14.23 12.08 11.14
C VAL A 263 -15.02 10.86 11.61
N PHE A 264 -14.58 9.68 11.24
CA PHE A 264 -15.19 8.44 11.73
C PHE A 264 -14.34 7.86 12.85
N VAL A 265 -15.00 7.49 13.96
CA VAL A 265 -14.34 6.81 15.08
C VAL A 265 -14.94 5.42 15.24
N THR A 266 -14.11 4.40 15.14
CA THR A 266 -14.51 3.00 15.28
C THR A 266 -14.94 2.70 16.71
N HIS A 267 -14.15 3.12 17.69
CA HIS A 267 -14.46 2.97 19.10
C HIS A 267 -13.71 3.96 20.01
N HIS A 268 -14.11 4.02 21.27
CA HIS A 268 -13.73 5.07 22.22
C HIS A 268 -12.35 4.94 22.90
N HIS A 269 -11.49 4.00 22.51
CA HIS A 269 -10.18 3.86 23.15
C HIS A 269 -9.23 4.98 22.75
N HIS A 270 -8.26 5.27 23.62
CA HIS A 270 -7.39 6.45 23.54
C HIS A 270 -6.61 6.54 22.23
N ASP A 271 -6.11 5.40 21.79
CA ASP A 271 -5.46 5.16 20.53
C ASP A 271 -6.32 5.44 19.28
N HIS A 272 -7.63 5.68 19.42
CA HIS A 272 -8.54 6.08 18.33
C HIS A 272 -9.10 7.50 18.47
N VAL A 273 -9.12 8.09 19.67
CA VAL A 273 -9.86 9.34 19.94
C VAL A 273 -9.02 10.51 20.46
N ASP A 274 -7.78 10.29 20.88
CA ASP A 274 -7.00 11.31 21.57
C ASP A 274 -6.59 12.52 20.71
N GLY A 275 -6.62 12.41 19.38
CA GLY A 275 -6.38 13.54 18.48
C GLY A 275 -7.65 14.27 18.04
N LEU A 276 -8.84 13.92 18.56
CA LEU A 276 -10.08 14.62 18.20
C LEU A 276 -10.04 16.12 18.52
N SER A 277 -9.36 16.51 19.61
CA SER A 277 -9.17 17.92 19.97
C SER A 277 -8.38 18.68 18.91
N VAL A 278 -7.33 18.06 18.35
CA VAL A 278 -6.52 18.62 17.26
C VAL A 278 -7.35 18.79 16.00
N VAL A 279 -8.19 17.80 15.68
CA VAL A 279 -9.10 17.88 14.53
C VAL A 279 -10.11 19.01 14.71
N GLN A 280 -10.70 19.16 15.90
CA GLN A 280 -11.65 20.23 16.22
C GLN A 280 -10.99 21.62 16.17
N GLU A 281 -9.74 21.74 16.63
CA GLU A 281 -8.94 22.96 16.57
C GLU A 281 -8.66 23.39 15.11
N CYS A 282 -8.20 22.44 14.28
CA CYS A 282 -7.77 22.72 12.91
C CYS A 282 -8.92 22.79 11.90
N ASN A 283 -9.98 22.01 12.13
CA ASN A 283 -11.16 21.95 11.29
C ASN A 283 -12.44 21.93 12.14
N PRO A 284 -12.88 23.10 12.66
CA PRO A 284 -14.04 23.19 13.55
C PRO A 284 -15.37 22.83 12.88
N ASN A 285 -15.41 22.71 11.54
CA ASN A 285 -16.59 22.31 10.78
C ASN A 285 -16.62 20.79 10.50
N ALA A 286 -15.63 20.04 10.99
CA ALA A 286 -15.59 18.60 10.80
C ALA A 286 -16.78 17.92 11.48
N SER A 287 -17.37 16.93 10.81
CA SER A 287 -18.50 16.15 11.32
C SER A 287 -18.00 14.84 11.92
N LEU A 288 -18.16 14.67 13.23
CA LEU A 288 -17.82 13.42 13.93
C LEU A 288 -18.94 12.39 13.79
N LEU A 289 -18.60 11.22 13.26
CA LEU A 289 -19.46 10.05 13.15
C LEU A 289 -18.91 8.91 14.02
N ALA A 290 -19.74 8.37 14.89
CA ALA A 290 -19.44 7.15 15.64
C ALA A 290 -20.75 6.50 16.12
N HIS A 291 -20.66 5.22 16.50
CA HIS A 291 -21.78 4.54 17.15
C HIS A 291 -22.24 5.29 18.42
N GLU A 292 -23.53 5.30 18.74
CA GLU A 292 -24.09 6.05 19.88
C GLU A 292 -23.41 5.74 21.22
N ASN A 293 -23.08 4.46 21.47
CA ASN A 293 -22.36 4.02 22.65
C ASN A 293 -20.92 4.58 22.70
N THR A 294 -20.25 4.67 21.55
CA THR A 294 -18.92 5.29 21.41
C THR A 294 -19.03 6.77 21.71
N MET A 295 -19.98 7.48 21.09
CA MET A 295 -20.23 8.91 21.35
C MET A 295 -20.51 9.21 22.82
N ARG A 296 -21.34 8.40 23.48
CA ARG A 296 -21.64 8.56 24.91
C ARG A 296 -20.37 8.47 25.76
N ARG A 297 -19.44 7.59 25.42
CA ARG A 297 -18.16 7.42 26.14
C ARG A 297 -17.17 8.55 25.85
N ILE A 298 -17.11 9.04 24.61
CA ILE A 298 -16.27 10.18 24.24
C ILE A 298 -16.74 11.46 24.98
N LYS A 299 -18.05 11.74 24.98
CA LYS A 299 -18.62 12.90 25.70
C LYS A 299 -18.34 12.88 27.19
N LYS A 300 -18.45 11.71 27.84
CA LYS A 300 -18.08 11.55 29.26
C LYS A 300 -16.63 11.92 29.58
N ARG A 301 -15.74 11.86 28.58
CA ARG A 301 -14.32 12.21 28.72
C ARG A 301 -13.99 13.67 28.37
N GLY A 302 -14.98 14.45 27.93
CA GLY A 302 -14.78 15.86 27.56
C GLY A 302 -13.95 16.07 26.29
N LEU A 303 -13.85 15.07 25.42
CA LEU A 303 -13.03 15.12 24.19
C LEU A 303 -13.72 15.84 23.03
N VAL A 304 -15.05 15.98 23.09
CA VAL A 304 -15.86 16.76 22.15
C VAL A 304 -17.01 17.42 22.92
N SER A 305 -17.33 18.65 22.53
CA SER A 305 -18.47 19.44 23.04
C SER A 305 -19.79 18.98 22.44
#